data_AF-A0A0X8X6B4-F1
#
_entry.id   AF-A0A0X8X6B4-F1
#
_cell.length_a   1.000
_cell.length_b   1.000
_cell.length_c   1.000
_cell.angle_alpha   90.00
_cell.angle_beta   90.00
_cell.angle_gamma   90.00
#
_symmetry.space_group_name_H-M   'P 1'
#
loop_
_entity.id
_entity.type
_entity.pdbx_description
1 polymer ?
#
loop_
_entity_poly.entity_id
_entity_poly.type
_entity_poly.pdbx_seq_one_letter_code
_entity_poly.pdbx_strand_id
1 'polypeptide(L)' 'MDKNESIRNAKDFGEILDIEYGKIGSQFRDEFEENAQDFIISELLKDASREASIA' A
#
# COMPACT_ATOMS: atom_id res chain seq x y z
N MET A 1 2.58 -18.55 -16.13
CA MET A 1 3.26 -18.62 -14.82
C MET A 1 2.24 -18.20 -13.78
N ASP A 2 2.12 -18.92 -12.68
CA ASP A 2 1.11 -18.62 -11.66
C ASP A 2 1.45 -17.28 -10.96
N LYS A 3 0.43 -16.49 -10.61
CA LYS A 3 0.64 -15.19 -9.96
C LYS A 3 1.30 -15.38 -8.59
N ASN A 4 0.90 -16.39 -7.82
CA ASN A 4 1.49 -16.65 -6.50
C ASN A 4 2.93 -17.15 -6.61
N GLU A 5 3.24 -17.95 -7.62
CA GLU A 5 4.62 -18.34 -7.92
C GLU A 5 5.49 -17.12 -8.26
N SER A 6 4.94 -16.14 -9.00
CA SER A 6 5.64 -14.91 -9.34
C SER A 6 5.93 -14.06 -8.09
N ILE A 7 4.96 -13.94 -7.17
CA ILE A 7 5.14 -13.21 -5.89
C ILE A 7 6.19 -13.88 -5.00
N ARG A 8 6.18 -15.22 -4.91
CA ARG A 8 7.18 -15.97 -4.13
C ARG A 8 8.60 -15.79 -4.66
N ASN A 9 8.74 -15.54 -5.95
CA ASN A 9 10.02 -15.34 -6.62
C ASN A 9 10.44 -13.86 -6.70
N ALA A 10 9.60 -12.94 -6.23
CA ALA A 10 9.92 -11.52 -6.20
C ALA A 10 11.08 -11.24 -5.23
N LYS A 11 11.99 -10.35 -5.64
CA LYS A 11 13.23 -10.03 -4.91
C LYS A 11 13.05 -8.94 -3.88
N ASP A 12 12.10 -8.06 -4.12
CA ASP A 12 11.79 -6.94 -3.26
C ASP A 12 10.29 -6.64 -3.28
N PHE A 13 9.89 -5.74 -2.40
CA PHE A 13 8.50 -5.34 -2.27
C PHE A 13 7.96 -4.64 -3.53
N GLY A 14 8.80 -3.90 -4.25
CA GLY A 14 8.40 -3.22 -5.48
C GLY A 14 7.99 -4.21 -6.56
N GLU A 15 8.74 -5.30 -6.72
CA GLU A 15 8.37 -6.38 -7.64
C GLU A 15 7.03 -7.04 -7.24
N ILE A 16 6.75 -7.21 -5.95
CA ILE A 16 5.46 -7.72 -5.48
C ILE A 16 4.34 -6.77 -5.88
N LEU A 17 4.50 -5.47 -5.65
CA LEU A 17 3.51 -4.46 -6.02
C LEU A 17 3.28 -4.40 -7.52
N ASP A 18 4.34 -4.58 -8.31
CA ASP A 18 4.22 -4.62 -9.77
C ASP A 18 3.46 -5.85 -10.28
N ILE A 19 3.60 -6.99 -9.61
CA ILE A 19 2.86 -8.22 -9.92
C ILE A 19 1.38 -8.11 -9.50
N GLU A 20 1.13 -7.47 -8.35
CA GLU A 20 -0.22 -7.36 -7.79
C GLU A 20 -1.04 -6.25 -8.45
N TYR A 21 -0.44 -5.07 -8.60
CA TYR A 21 -1.12 -3.82 -8.93
C TYR A 21 -0.61 -3.18 -10.22
N GLY A 22 0.40 -3.76 -10.86
CA GLY A 22 1.03 -3.20 -12.05
C GLY A 22 2.11 -2.17 -11.70
N LYS A 23 2.76 -1.68 -12.77
CA LYS A 23 3.84 -0.70 -12.67
C LYS A 23 3.32 0.65 -12.18
N ILE A 24 4.21 1.41 -11.55
CA ILE A 24 3.98 2.82 -11.17
C ILE A 24 3.49 3.61 -12.38
N GLY A 25 2.46 4.45 -12.19
CA GLY A 25 1.83 5.25 -13.25
C GLY A 25 0.78 4.49 -14.07
N SER A 26 0.49 3.24 -13.73
CA SER A 26 -0.70 2.56 -14.23
C SER A 26 -1.90 2.94 -13.38
N GLN A 27 -3.07 3.09 -14.02
CA GLN A 27 -4.29 3.53 -13.33
C GLN A 27 -4.60 2.69 -12.08
N PHE A 28 -4.43 1.36 -12.16
CA PHE A 28 -4.71 0.47 -11.04
C PHE A 28 -3.67 0.61 -9.91
N ARG A 29 -2.39 0.82 -10.25
CA ARG A 29 -1.35 1.08 -9.27
C ARG A 29 -1.55 2.42 -8.57
N ASP A 30 -1.90 3.45 -9.33
CA ASP A 30 -2.12 4.80 -8.81
C ASP A 30 -3.32 4.82 -7.84
N GLU A 31 -4.43 4.16 -8.19
CA GLU A 31 -5.59 4.00 -7.31
C GLU A 31 -5.24 3.22 -6.02
N PHE A 32 -4.43 2.16 -6.12
CA PHE A 32 -3.96 1.44 -4.94
C PHE A 32 -3.13 2.33 -4.01
N GLU A 33 -2.21 3.12 -4.58
CA GLU A 33 -1.33 4.01 -3.80
C GLU A 33 -2.10 5.16 -3.14
N GLU A 34 -3.08 5.76 -3.83
CA GLU A 34 -3.97 6.78 -3.27
C GLU A 34 -4.73 6.25 -2.04
N ASN A 35 -5.39 5.09 -2.18
CA ASN A 35 -6.12 4.47 -1.09
C ASN A 35 -5.21 4.08 0.10
N ALA A 36 -3.99 3.61 -0.18
CA ALA A 36 -3.03 3.27 0.86
C ALA A 36 -2.57 4.51 1.64
N GLN A 37 -2.34 5.63 0.95
CA GLN A 37 -1.98 6.91 1.58
C GLN A 37 -3.12 7.44 2.47
N ASP A 38 -4.34 7.42 1.96
CA ASP A 38 -5.53 7.86 2.72
C ASP A 38 -5.72 7.05 4.00
N PHE A 39 -5.52 5.74 3.93
CA PHE A 39 -5.56 4.87 5.11
C PHE A 39 -4.49 5.25 6.14
N ILE A 40 -3.25 5.44 5.72
CA ILE A 40 -2.15 5.81 6.62
C ILE A 40 -2.44 7.16 7.30
N ILE A 41 -2.87 8.16 6.53
CA ILE A 41 -3.23 9.49 7.06
C ILE A 41 -4.36 9.35 8.09
N SER A 42 -5.38 8.55 7.78
CA SER A 42 -6.53 8.33 8.67
C SER A 42 -6.12 7.69 9.99
N GLU A 43 -5.23 6.70 9.99
CA GLU A 43 -4.73 6.08 11.22
C GLU A 43 -3.84 7.04 12.02
N LEU A 44 -2.96 7.80 11.36
CA LEU A 44 -2.14 8.83 12.02
C LEU A 44 -3.02 9.90 12.70
N LEU A 45 -4.09 10.34 12.04
CA LEU A 45 -5.06 11.28 12.62
C LEU A 45 -5.79 10.71 13.82
N LYS A 46 -6.18 9.42 13.78
CA LYS A 46 -6.82 8.73 14.91
C LYS A 46 -5.86 8.64 16.10
N ASP A 47 -4.60 8.31 15.86
CA ASP A 47 -3.59 8.19 16.92
C ASP A 47 -3.32 9.55 17.56
N ALA A 48 -3.09 10.60 16.77
CA ALA A 48 -2.92 11.96 17.29
C ALA A 48 -4.15 12.46 18.08
N SER A 49 -5.37 12.12 17.62
CA SER A 49 -6.60 12.46 18.32
C SER A 49 -6.73 11.74 19.67
N ARG A 50 -6.29 10.48 19.72
CA ARG A 50 -6.26 9.68 20.96
C ARG A 50 -5.27 10.26 21.95
N GLU A 51 -4.06 10.60 21.50
CA GLU A 51 -3.04 11.24 22.34
C GLU A 51 -3.52 12.57 22.91
N ALA A 52 -4.13 13.43 22.07
CA ALA A 52 -4.68 14.71 22.50
C ALA A 52 -5.87 14.56 23.49
N SER A 53 -6.62 13.46 23.44
CA SER A 53 -7.72 13.18 24.36
C SER A 53 -7.28 12.58 25.70
N ILE A 54 -6.06 12.05 25.77
CA ILE A 54 -5.45 11.49 27.00
C ILE A 54 -4.68 12.59 27.77
N ALA A 55 -4.23 13.64 27.08
CA ALA A 55 -3.56 14.82 27.64
C ALA A 55 -4.53 15.78 28.35
#